data_AF-A0A347U4S4-F1
#
_entry.id   AF-A0A347U4S4-F1
#
_cell.length_a   1.000
_cell.length_b   1.000
_cell.length_c   1.000
_cell.angle_alpha   90.00
_cell.angle_beta   90.00
_cell.angle_gamma   90.00
#
_symmetry.space_group_name_H-M   'P 1'
#
loop_
_entity.id
_entity.type
_entity.pdbx_description
1 polymer ?
#
loop_
_entity_poly.entity_id
_entity_poly.type
_entity_poly.pdbx_seq_one_letter_code
_entity_poly.pdbx_strand_id
1 'polypeptide(L)'
;MISISNKTIANTSKLIISILVIYTLVYVGFKAMNYYKSYYEKEKLTNDLQLKRDETNSLKTKANESKKRIEDLEKSYMTKEEIETKVKDIFSRMSLLDYQLDFIDSKKMCIDRYIIITRVNTQSENGLKAAEGILSYIGEIKKSDMDETLYFVNYISKPKEIK
;
A
#
# COMPACT_ATOMS: atom_id res chain seq x y z
N MET A 1 4.15 81.38 41.65
CA MET A 1 3.55 80.18 42.27
C MET A 1 2.15 80.03 41.69
N ILE A 2 1.93 79.14 40.72
CA ILE A 2 0.64 79.01 40.05
C ILE A 2 -0.31 78.29 41.02
N SER A 3 -1.17 79.06 41.68
CA SER A 3 -2.22 78.55 42.57
C SER A 3 -3.35 77.99 41.73
N ILE A 4 -3.26 76.70 41.41
CA ILE A 4 -4.37 75.98 40.79
C ILE A 4 -5.36 75.63 41.91
N SER A 5 -6.63 75.98 41.74
CA SER A 5 -7.64 75.66 42.75
C SER A 5 -7.77 74.13 42.89
N ASN A 6 -7.85 73.64 44.13
CA ASN A 6 -8.06 72.21 44.42
C ASN A 6 -9.28 71.61 43.70
N LYS A 7 -10.29 72.44 43.40
CA LYS A 7 -11.51 72.03 42.71
C LYS A 7 -11.27 71.68 41.24
N THR A 8 -10.41 72.43 40.55
CA THR A 8 -9.99 72.15 39.17
C THR A 8 -9.15 70.87 39.09
N ILE A 9 -8.19 70.67 40.02
CA ILE A 9 -7.36 69.46 40.08
C ILE A 9 -8.23 68.22 40.33
N ALA A 10 -9.19 68.31 41.26
CA ALA A 10 -10.08 67.20 41.58
C ALA A 10 -10.96 66.79 40.39
N ASN A 11 -11.47 67.76 39.61
CA ASN A 11 -12.28 67.47 38.43
C ASN A 11 -11.46 66.86 37.28
N THR A 12 -10.25 67.37 37.00
CA THR A 12 -9.36 66.80 35.99
C THR A 12 -8.90 65.40 36.37
N SER A 13 -8.57 65.17 37.65
CA SER A 13 -8.20 63.85 38.16
C SER A 13 -9.33 62.83 38.01
N LYS A 14 -10.57 63.21 38.36
CA LYS A 14 -11.75 62.34 38.15
C LYS A 14 -11.94 61.96 36.68
N LEU A 15 -11.76 62.92 35.76
CA LEU A 15 -11.91 62.69 34.33
C LEU A 15 -10.85 61.71 33.80
N ILE A 16 -9.58 61.87 34.21
CA ILE A 16 -8.49 60.94 33.85
C ILE A 16 -8.77 59.54 34.40
N ILE A 17 -9.20 59.42 35.67
CA ILE A 17 -9.53 58.13 36.28
C ILE A 17 -10.70 57.47 35.51
N SER A 18 -11.74 58.21 35.14
CA SER A 18 -12.85 57.67 34.35
C SER A 18 -12.40 57.14 32.99
N ILE A 19 -11.53 57.86 32.27
CA ILE A 19 -10.98 57.38 30.99
C ILE A 19 -10.16 56.10 31.20
N LEU A 20 -9.35 56.04 32.27
CA LEU A 20 -8.50 54.90 32.57
C LEU A 20 -9.33 53.65 32.92
N VAL A 21 -10.43 53.83 33.66
CA VAL A 21 -11.39 52.75 33.95
C VAL A 21 -12.03 52.24 32.66
N ILE A 22 -12.51 53.13 31.79
CA ILE A 22 -13.13 52.74 30.50
C ILE A 22 -12.12 51.98 29.63
N TYR A 23 -10.89 52.50 29.50
CA TYR A 23 -9.83 51.84 28.74
C TYR A 23 -9.51 50.45 29.29
N THR A 24 -9.44 50.30 30.61
CA THR A 24 -9.17 49.01 31.26
C THR A 24 -10.29 48.01 30.98
N LEU A 25 -11.55 48.43 31.05
CA LEU A 25 -12.70 47.56 30.73
C LEU A 25 -12.70 47.12 29.27
N VAL A 26 -12.42 48.03 28.33
CA VAL A 26 -12.31 47.70 26.90
C VAL A 26 -11.15 46.73 26.64
N TYR A 27 -10.00 46.96 27.26
CA TYR A 27 -8.83 46.08 27.11
C TYR A 27 -9.09 44.68 27.64
N VAL A 28 -9.70 44.56 28.84
CA VAL A 28 -10.08 43.27 29.43
C VAL A 28 -11.11 42.57 28.54
N GLY A 29 -12.11 43.29 28.04
CA GLY A 29 -13.12 42.75 27.11
C GLY A 29 -12.48 42.20 25.82
N PHE A 30 -11.57 42.95 25.21
CA PHE A 30 -10.86 42.53 24.00
C PHE A 30 -9.96 41.30 24.25
N LYS A 31 -9.27 41.25 25.40
CA LYS A 31 -8.47 40.08 25.81
C LYS A 31 -9.33 38.86 26.05
N ALA A 32 -10.47 39.01 26.74
CA ALA A 32 -11.41 37.93 26.98
C ALA A 32 -11.95 37.36 25.66
N MET A 33 -12.38 38.24 24.74
CA MET A 33 -12.88 37.82 23.42
C MET A 33 -11.84 37.03 22.62
N ASN A 34 -10.59 37.50 22.57
CA ASN A 34 -9.50 36.78 21.90
C ASN A 34 -9.16 35.46 22.60
N TYR A 35 -9.23 35.40 23.93
CA TYR A 35 -9.03 34.17 24.68
C TYR A 35 -10.10 33.12 24.34
N TYR A 36 -11.38 33.51 24.34
CA TYR A 36 -12.48 32.61 23.97
C TYR A 36 -12.35 32.13 22.52
N LYS A 37 -12.02 33.03 21.59
CA LYS A 37 -11.79 32.67 20.18
C LYS A 37 -10.65 31.64 20.06
N SER A 38 -9.52 31.89 20.71
CA SER A 38 -8.37 30.98 20.67
C SER A 38 -8.67 29.63 21.34
N TYR A 39 -9.42 29.63 22.44
CA TYR A 39 -9.86 28.41 23.11
C TYR A 39 -10.73 27.55 22.21
N TYR A 40 -11.73 28.15 21.55
CA TYR A 40 -12.62 27.44 20.63
C TYR A 40 -11.87 26.89 19.41
N GLU A 41 -10.96 27.68 18.83
CA GLU A 41 -10.10 27.22 17.73
C GLU A 41 -9.22 26.03 18.15
N LYS A 42 -8.64 26.07 19.36
CA LYS A 42 -7.87 24.94 19.90
C LYS A 42 -8.71 23.69 20.10
N GLU A 43 -9.91 23.82 20.65
CA GLU A 43 -10.82 22.71 20.86
C GLU A 43 -11.23 22.07 19.52
N LYS A 44 -11.63 22.89 18.55
CA LYS A 44 -11.95 22.42 17.20
C LYS A 44 -10.77 21.70 16.55
N LEU A 45 -9.58 22.30 16.59
CA LEU A 45 -8.38 21.70 15.99
C LEU A 45 -7.99 20.38 16.69
N THR A 46 -8.20 20.29 18.01
CA THR A 46 -7.94 19.08 18.79
C THR A 46 -8.89 17.96 18.39
N ASN A 47 -10.18 18.26 18.23
CA ASN A 47 -11.19 17.31 17.79
C ASN A 47 -10.93 16.84 16.35
N ASP A 48 -10.63 17.76 15.44
CA ASP A 48 -10.29 17.42 14.04
C ASP A 48 -9.04 16.54 13.97
N LEU A 49 -8.03 16.82 14.81
CA LEU A 49 -6.81 16.03 14.89
C LEU A 49 -7.07 14.63 15.47
N GLN A 50 -7.93 14.50 16.48
CA GLN A 50 -8.35 13.20 17.01
C GLN A 50 -9.09 12.37 15.94
N LEU A 51 -10.07 12.96 15.25
CA LEU A 51 -10.78 12.31 14.16
C LEU A 51 -9.82 11.84 13.06
N LYS A 52 -8.89 12.70 12.62
CA LYS A 52 -7.89 12.33 11.61
C LYS A 52 -6.96 11.22 12.09
N ARG A 53 -6.61 11.21 13.38
CA ARG A 53 -5.78 10.16 13.98
C ARG A 53 -6.52 8.82 13.99
N ASP A 54 -7.81 8.83 14.33
CA ASP A 54 -8.64 7.63 14.37
C ASP A 54 -8.89 7.07 12.96
N GLU A 55 -9.17 7.94 11.99
CA GLU A 55 -9.24 7.58 10.57
C GLU A 55 -7.93 6.94 10.09
N THR A 56 -6.79 7.56 10.43
CA THR A 56 -5.46 7.05 10.05
C THR A 56 -5.17 5.70 10.70
N ASN A 57 -5.50 5.53 11.99
CA ASN A 57 -5.32 4.27 12.70
C ASN A 57 -6.21 3.17 12.11
N SER A 58 -7.47 3.49 11.80
CA SER A 58 -8.39 2.55 11.13
C SER A 58 -7.84 2.11 9.77
N LEU A 59 -7.35 3.06 8.97
CA LEU A 59 -6.77 2.76 7.66
C LEU A 59 -5.50 1.91 7.80
N LYS A 60 -4.64 2.21 8.77
CA LYS A 60 -3.43 1.43 9.07
C LYS A 60 -3.77 0.00 9.48
N THR A 61 -4.79 -0.18 10.31
CA THR A 61 -5.27 -1.51 10.70
C THR A 61 -5.78 -2.29 9.49
N LYS A 62 -6.62 -1.68 8.65
CA LYS A 62 -7.11 -2.32 7.40
C LYS A 62 -5.97 -2.69 6.45
N ALA A 63 -4.98 -1.81 6.29
CA ALA A 63 -3.81 -2.09 5.46
C ALA A 63 -2.99 -3.27 6.00
N ASN A 64 -2.80 -3.35 7.32
CA ASN A 64 -2.12 -4.47 7.96
C ASN A 64 -2.90 -5.78 7.82
N GLU A 65 -4.23 -5.75 7.97
CA GLU A 65 -5.09 -6.92 7.75
C GLU A 65 -5.03 -7.40 6.30
N SER A 66 -5.10 -6.49 5.32
CA SER A 66 -4.95 -6.84 3.91
C SER A 66 -3.58 -7.44 3.63
N LYS A 67 -2.50 -6.86 4.17
CA LYS A 67 -1.14 -7.40 4.04
C LYS A 67 -1.06 -8.82 4.60
N LYS A 68 -1.60 -9.04 5.80
CA LYS A 68 -1.61 -10.37 6.44
C LYS A 68 -2.38 -11.39 5.59
N ARG A 69 -3.55 -11.01 5.06
CA ARG A 69 -4.33 -11.89 4.17
C ARG A 69 -3.57 -12.26 2.90
N ILE A 70 -2.81 -11.32 2.31
CA ILE A 70 -1.96 -11.60 1.15
C ILE A 70 -0.85 -12.58 1.53
N GLU A 71 -0.17 -12.37 2.65
CA GLU A 71 0.89 -13.29 3.13
C GLU A 71 0.34 -14.70 3.42
N ASP A 72 -0.84 -14.79 4.02
CA ASP A 72 -1.49 -16.07 4.31
C ASP A 72 -1.91 -16.79 3.00
N LEU A 73 -2.42 -16.04 2.01
CA LEU A 73 -2.68 -16.56 0.67
C LEU A 73 -1.39 -17.03 0.00
N GLU A 74 -0.32 -16.25 0.00
CA GLU A 74 0.95 -16.65 -0.63
C GLU A 74 1.50 -17.96 -0.07
N LYS A 75 1.39 -18.18 1.24
CA LYS A 75 1.80 -19.44 1.88
C LYS A 75 0.98 -20.65 1.43
N SER A 76 -0.29 -20.43 1.05
CA SER A 76 -1.16 -21.48 0.54
C SER A 76 -0.80 -21.94 -0.87
N TYR A 77 -0.02 -21.17 -1.64
CA TYR A 77 0.40 -21.54 -2.99
C TYR A 77 1.82 -22.11 -3.01
N MET A 78 2.15 -22.80 -4.09
CA MET A 78 3.51 -23.33 -4.30
C MET A 78 4.53 -22.21 -4.49
N THR A 79 5.72 -22.41 -3.91
CA THR A 79 6.86 -21.52 -4.13
C THR A 79 7.46 -21.75 -5.51
N LYS A 80 8.33 -20.82 -5.93
CA LYS A 80 9.04 -20.92 -7.22
C LYS A 80 9.84 -22.21 -7.30
N GLU A 81 10.54 -22.57 -6.22
CA GLU A 81 11.42 -23.73 -6.12
C GLU A 81 10.63 -25.05 -6.20
N GLU A 82 9.45 -25.09 -5.58
CA GLU A 82 8.55 -26.25 -5.65
C GLU A 82 8.02 -26.47 -7.07
N ILE A 83 7.66 -25.38 -7.78
CA ILE A 83 7.22 -25.44 -9.17
C ILE A 83 8.36 -25.91 -10.06
N GLU A 84 9.55 -25.31 -9.93
CA GLU A 84 10.73 -25.70 -10.68
C GLU A 84 11.04 -27.19 -10.52
N THR A 85 11.03 -27.69 -9.29
CA THR A 85 11.28 -29.10 -8.99
C THR A 85 10.25 -30.01 -9.66
N LYS A 86 8.96 -29.68 -9.54
CA LYS A 86 7.88 -30.46 -10.16
C LYS A 86 7.94 -30.46 -11.68
N VAL A 87 8.19 -29.30 -12.29
CA VAL A 87 8.25 -29.17 -13.75
C VAL A 87 9.47 -29.91 -14.30
N LYS A 88 10.64 -29.79 -13.66
CA LYS A 88 11.84 -30.56 -14.02
C LYS A 88 11.60 -32.06 -13.93
N ASP A 89 10.91 -32.53 -12.89
CA ASP A 89 10.55 -33.94 -12.73
C ASP A 89 9.56 -34.43 -13.80
N ILE A 90 8.58 -33.60 -14.19
CA ILE A 90 7.69 -33.92 -15.32
C ILE A 90 8.50 -34.00 -16.61
N PHE A 91 9.36 -33.02 -16.87
CA PHE A 91 10.14 -32.96 -18.12
C PHE A 91 11.14 -34.10 -18.24
N SER A 92 11.79 -34.51 -17.15
CA SER A 92 12.71 -35.63 -17.17
C SER A 92 12.01 -36.96 -17.46
N ARG A 93 10.78 -37.15 -16.95
CA ARG A 93 9.97 -38.36 -17.21
C ARG A 93 9.36 -38.39 -18.60
N MET A 94 9.04 -37.21 -19.15
CA MET A 94 8.36 -37.07 -20.43
C MET A 94 9.30 -36.87 -21.61
N SER A 95 10.58 -36.56 -21.38
CA SER A 95 11.58 -36.45 -22.45
C SER A 95 11.90 -37.83 -23.02
N LEU A 96 11.91 -37.91 -24.34
CA LEU A 96 12.16 -39.15 -25.10
C LEU A 96 13.26 -38.88 -26.14
N LEU A 97 13.68 -39.91 -26.89
CA LEU A 97 14.69 -39.75 -27.94
C LEU A 97 14.30 -38.73 -29.03
N ASP A 98 13.00 -38.59 -29.31
CA ASP A 98 12.47 -37.75 -30.39
C ASP A 98 12.25 -36.29 -30.00
N TYR A 99 12.14 -36.00 -28.69
CA TYR A 99 12.05 -34.64 -28.16
C TYR A 99 12.53 -34.55 -26.70
N GLN A 100 13.15 -33.42 -26.37
CA GLN A 100 13.61 -33.10 -25.04
C GLN A 100 13.03 -31.76 -24.58
N LEU A 101 12.53 -31.74 -23.34
CA LEU A 101 12.00 -30.56 -22.67
C LEU A 101 12.99 -30.09 -21.61
N ASP A 102 13.52 -28.89 -21.78
CA ASP A 102 14.45 -28.30 -20.83
C ASP A 102 13.77 -27.13 -20.10
N PHE A 103 13.73 -27.19 -18.77
CA PHE A 103 13.31 -26.06 -17.96
C PHE A 103 14.45 -25.04 -17.88
N ILE A 104 14.17 -23.79 -18.24
CA ILE A 104 15.14 -22.69 -18.15
C ILE A 104 14.94 -21.93 -16.84
N ASP A 105 13.76 -21.35 -16.65
CA ASP A 105 13.42 -20.54 -15.48
C ASP A 105 11.91 -20.46 -15.29
N SER A 106 11.47 -19.94 -14.14
CA SER A 106 10.08 -19.56 -13.91
C SER A 106 9.99 -18.15 -13.30
N LYS A 107 9.02 -17.37 -13.79
CA LYS A 107 8.77 -16.01 -13.33
C LYS A 107 7.40 -15.91 -12.69
N LYS A 108 7.34 -15.51 -11.42
CA LYS A 108 6.10 -15.23 -10.71
C LYS A 108 5.44 -13.98 -11.30
N MET A 109 4.17 -14.08 -11.70
CA MET A 109 3.36 -12.95 -12.16
C MET A 109 2.34 -12.54 -11.11
N CYS A 110 1.67 -13.51 -10.51
CA CYS A 110 0.69 -13.33 -9.44
C CYS A 110 0.91 -14.36 -8.33
N ILE A 111 0.13 -14.29 -7.25
CA ILE A 111 0.21 -15.25 -6.13
C ILE A 111 0.08 -16.69 -6.63
N ASP A 112 -0.81 -16.93 -7.58
CA ASP A 112 -1.19 -18.22 -8.13
C ASP A 112 -0.62 -18.45 -9.54
N ARG A 113 0.07 -17.49 -10.16
CA ARG A 113 0.43 -17.54 -11.58
C ARG A 113 1.91 -17.39 -11.83
N TYR A 114 2.45 -18.31 -12.64
CA TYR A 114 3.85 -18.34 -13.05
C TYR A 114 3.94 -18.46 -14.57
N ILE A 115 4.94 -17.79 -15.16
CA ILE A 115 5.38 -18.08 -16.52
C ILE A 115 6.56 -19.02 -16.42
N ILE A 116 6.41 -20.24 -16.93
CA ILE A 116 7.48 -21.21 -17.06
C ILE A 116 8.14 -20.97 -18.42
N ILE A 117 9.46 -20.83 -18.42
CA ILE A 117 10.29 -20.64 -19.60
C ILE A 117 10.96 -21.97 -19.90
N THR A 118 10.70 -22.51 -21.09
CA THR A 118 11.14 -23.84 -21.47
C THR A 118 11.75 -23.83 -22.85
N ARG A 119 12.72 -24.71 -23.07
CA ARG A 119 13.26 -25.01 -24.40
C ARG A 119 12.80 -26.38 -24.84
N VAL A 120 12.40 -26.47 -26.10
CA VAL A 120 11.94 -27.68 -26.75
C VAL A 120 12.91 -28.01 -27.88
N ASN A 121 13.62 -29.13 -27.75
CA ASN A 121 14.49 -29.65 -28.79
C ASN A 121 13.83 -30.89 -29.39
N THR A 122 13.61 -30.93 -30.70
CA THR A 122 12.91 -32.04 -31.36
C THR A 122 13.65 -32.47 -32.62
N GLN A 123 13.51 -33.75 -32.99
CA GLN A 123 14.09 -34.30 -34.22
C GLN A 123 13.03 -34.58 -35.30
N SER A 124 11.74 -34.62 -34.91
CA SER A 124 10.62 -34.81 -35.82
C SER A 124 9.47 -33.84 -35.54
N GLU A 125 8.59 -33.64 -36.53
CA GLU A 125 7.36 -32.85 -36.39
C GLU A 125 6.38 -33.50 -35.39
N ASN A 126 6.38 -34.83 -35.31
CA ASN A 126 5.57 -35.57 -34.34
C ASN A 126 6.07 -35.34 -32.91
N GLY A 127 7.40 -35.31 -32.72
CA GLY A 127 8.03 -34.96 -31.44
C GLY A 127 7.70 -33.53 -31.02
N LEU A 128 7.62 -32.59 -31.96
CA LEU A 128 7.19 -31.22 -31.69
C LEU A 128 5.74 -31.14 -31.22
N LYS A 129 4.82 -31.80 -31.92
CA LYS A 129 3.40 -31.85 -31.51
C LYS A 129 3.24 -32.50 -30.13
N ALA A 130 4.01 -33.54 -29.83
CA ALA A 130 4.00 -34.20 -28.53
C ALA A 130 4.51 -33.25 -27.42
N ALA A 131 5.63 -32.56 -27.66
CA ALA A 131 6.19 -31.58 -26.73
C ALA A 131 5.22 -30.41 -26.46
N GLU A 132 4.63 -29.84 -27.51
CA GLU A 132 3.61 -28.78 -27.39
C GLU A 132 2.37 -29.28 -26.65
N GLY A 133 1.96 -30.53 -26.88
CA GLY A 133 0.90 -31.19 -26.14
C GLY A 133 1.17 -31.24 -24.63
N ILE A 134 2.38 -31.65 -24.22
CA ILE A 134 2.78 -31.66 -22.81
C ILE A 134 2.79 -30.26 -22.21
N LEU A 135 3.35 -29.27 -22.92
CA LEU A 135 3.36 -27.89 -22.44
C LEU A 135 1.93 -27.32 -22.31
N SER A 136 1.05 -27.64 -23.26
CA SER A 136 -0.35 -27.23 -23.26
C SER A 136 -1.16 -27.85 -22.12
N TYR A 137 -0.79 -29.06 -21.68
CA TYR A 137 -1.40 -29.72 -20.52
C TYR A 137 -1.03 -29.01 -19.21
N ILE A 138 0.18 -28.45 -19.13
CA ILE A 138 0.63 -27.68 -17.96
C ILE A 138 -0.05 -26.31 -17.93
N GLY A 139 -0.21 -25.66 -19.09
CA GLY A 139 -0.85 -24.35 -19.16
C GLY A 139 -0.92 -23.79 -20.57
N GLU A 140 -1.29 -22.52 -20.68
CA GLU A 140 -1.39 -21.85 -21.97
C GLU A 140 0.00 -21.55 -22.53
N ILE A 141 0.28 -22.01 -23.76
CA ILE A 141 1.60 -21.91 -24.38
C ILE A 141 1.68 -20.71 -25.32
N LYS A 142 2.85 -20.07 -25.34
CA LYS A 142 3.23 -19.09 -26.35
C LYS A 142 4.67 -19.34 -26.79
N LYS A 143 4.87 -19.58 -28.07
CA LYS A 143 6.20 -19.69 -28.68
C LYS A 143 6.84 -18.30 -28.79
N SER A 144 8.16 -18.22 -28.64
CA SER A 144 8.90 -16.98 -28.85
C SER A 144 8.95 -16.61 -30.33
N ASP A 145 8.75 -15.34 -30.63
CA ASP A 145 8.89 -14.82 -32.00
C ASP A 145 10.37 -14.76 -32.45
N MET A 146 11.32 -14.83 -31.50
CA MET A 146 12.76 -14.67 -31.74
C MET A 146 13.56 -15.98 -31.67
N ASP A 147 13.04 -17.02 -31.01
CA ASP A 147 13.71 -18.31 -30.82
C ASP A 147 12.69 -19.44 -30.99
N GLU A 148 12.86 -20.22 -32.05
CA GLU A 148 11.89 -21.26 -32.41
C GLU A 148 11.82 -22.41 -31.39
N THR A 149 12.85 -22.54 -30.56
CA THR A 149 12.93 -23.58 -29.52
C THR A 149 12.40 -23.10 -28.18
N LEU A 150 12.15 -21.79 -28.02
CA LEU A 150 11.77 -21.20 -26.75
C LEU A 150 10.25 -21.05 -26.62
N TYR A 151 9.73 -21.57 -25.52
CA TYR A 151 8.31 -21.55 -25.19
C TYR A 151 8.08 -20.93 -23.81
N PHE A 152 6.97 -20.20 -23.69
CA PHE A 152 6.47 -19.62 -22.46
C PHE A 152 5.15 -20.31 -22.11
N VAL A 153 5.08 -20.90 -20.93
CA VAL A 153 3.87 -21.58 -20.43
C VAL A 153 3.30 -20.78 -19.27
N ASN A 154 2.08 -20.28 -19.45
CA ASN A 154 1.31 -19.62 -18.41
C ASN A 154 0.67 -20.68 -17.50
N TYR A 155 1.32 -20.93 -16.37
CA TYR A 155 0.93 -21.92 -15.37
C TYR A 155 0.13 -21.28 -14.24
N ILE A 156 -1.03 -21.86 -13.95
CA ILE A 156 -1.87 -21.48 -12.81
C ILE A 156 -1.72 -22.56 -11.73
N SER A 157 -1.03 -22.19 -10.65
CA SER A 157 -0.79 -23.00 -9.48
C SER A 157 -2.07 -23.22 -8.69
N LYS A 158 -2.30 -24.46 -8.28
CA LYS A 158 -3.40 -24.79 -7.36
C LYS A 158 -2.94 -24.56 -5.92
N PRO A 159 -3.83 -24.12 -5.02
CA PRO A 159 -3.52 -24.04 -3.60
C PRO A 159 -3.12 -25.43 -3.08
N LYS A 160 -2.16 -25.47 -2.16
CA LYS A 160 -1.74 -26.69 -1.46
C LYS A 160 -2.96 -27.24 -0.74
N GLU A 161 -3.29 -28.51 -1.00
CA GLU A 161 -4.27 -29.22 -0.18
C GLU A 161 -3.69 -29.31 1.24
N ILE A 162 -4.28 -28.56 2.17
CA ILE A 162 -3.99 -28.71 3.59
C ILE A 162 -4.63 -30.05 3.99
N LYS A 163 -3.80 -31.08 4.13
CA LYS A 163 -4.20 -32.33 4.79
C LYS A 163 -4.28 -32.14 6.29
#